data_AF-A0A6P5T835-F1
#
_entry.id   AF-A0A6P5T835-F1
#
_cell.length_a   1.000
_cell.length_b   1.000
_cell.length_c   1.000
_cell.angle_alpha   90.00
_cell.angle_beta   90.00
_cell.angle_gamma   90.00
#
_symmetry.space_group_name_H-M   'P 1'
#
loop_
_entity.id
_entity.type
_entity.pdbx_description
1 polymer ?
#
loop_
_entity_poly.entity_id
_entity_poly.type
_entity_poly.pdbx_seq_one_letter_code
_entity_poly.pdbx_strand_id
1 'polypeptide(L)'
;MYVVKRDGRQEAVHFDKITARLKKLSYGLSSDHCDPVLVAQKVCAGVYKGVTTSQLDELAAETAAAMTANHPDYACLAARIVVSNLHKNTMKSFSETIKMMYNHVNERSGLKAPLIADDVYEIIMK
;
A
#
# COMPACT_ATOMS: atom_id res chain seq x y z
N MET A 1 -19.42 -4.98 10.79
CA MET A 1 -18.75 -4.68 9.50
C MET A 1 -17.47 -5.50 9.40
N TYR A 2 -17.10 -6.00 8.21
CA TYR A 2 -15.85 -6.77 8.00
C TYR A 2 -15.02 -6.21 6.85
N VAL A 3 -13.72 -6.47 6.89
CA VAL A 3 -12.76 -6.25 5.80
C VAL A 3 -12.32 -7.59 5.20
N VAL A 4 -11.93 -7.58 3.94
CA VAL A 4 -11.34 -8.73 3.25
C VAL A 4 -9.82 -8.55 3.18
N LYS A 5 -9.07 -9.46 3.79
CA LYS A 5 -7.61 -9.46 3.76
C LYS A 5 -7.08 -9.79 2.36
N ARG A 6 -5.80 -9.48 2.12
CA ARG A 6 -5.08 -9.84 0.88
C ARG A 6 -5.08 -11.35 0.61
N ASP A 7 -5.15 -12.17 1.66
CA ASP A 7 -5.26 -13.63 1.57
C ASP A 7 -6.71 -14.13 1.40
N GLY A 8 -7.68 -13.24 1.21
CA GLY A 8 -9.11 -13.56 1.04
C GLY A 8 -9.89 -13.78 2.34
N ARG A 9 -9.23 -13.86 3.50
CA ARG A 9 -9.94 -14.06 4.77
C ARG A 9 -10.72 -12.82 5.19
N GLN A 10 -11.87 -13.05 5.83
CA GLN A 10 -12.67 -11.97 6.42
C GLN A 10 -12.24 -11.71 7.86
N GLU A 11 -12.18 -10.44 8.25
CA GLU A 11 -11.93 -10.02 9.62
C GLU A 11 -12.86 -8.87 10.02
N ALA A 12 -13.31 -8.85 11.26
CA ALA A 12 -14.06 -7.72 11.79
C ALA A 12 -13.21 -6.44 11.75
N VAL A 13 -13.86 -5.31 11.41
CA VAL A 13 -13.18 -4.01 11.42
C VAL A 13 -12.95 -3.59 12.87
N HIS A 14 -11.69 -3.38 13.23
CA HIS A 14 -11.30 -2.84 14.54
C HIS A 14 -10.60 -1.50 14.36
N PHE A 15 -11.17 -0.46 14.96
CA PHE A 15 -10.59 0.89 14.96
C PHE A 15 -9.14 0.89 15.45
N ASP A 16 -8.87 0.21 16.56
CA ASP A 16 -7.54 0.15 17.17
C ASP A 16 -6.47 -0.43 16.24
N LYS A 17 -6.84 -1.38 15.35
CA LYS A 17 -5.90 -1.97 14.38
C LYS A 17 -5.52 -0.97 13.29
N ILE A 18 -6.45 -0.13 12.86
CA ILE A 18 -6.20 0.94 11.88
C ILE A 18 -5.28 1.98 12.54
N THR A 19 -5.68 2.48 13.70
CA THR A 19 -4.92 3.47 14.47
C THR A 19 -3.49 3.00 14.79
N ALA A 20 -3.32 1.76 15.26
CA ALA A 20 -2.00 1.21 15.58
C ALA A 20 -1.10 1.13 14.35
N ARG A 21 -1.66 0.78 13.18
CA ARG A 21 -0.92 0.77 11.92
C ARG A 21 -0.46 2.17 11.53
N LEU A 22 -1.34 3.16 11.60
CA LEU A 22 -0.99 4.55 11.24
C LEU A 22 0.06 5.14 12.19
N LYS A 23 -0.07 4.89 13.50
CA LYS A 23 0.94 5.26 14.50
C LYS A 23 2.31 4.65 14.22
N LYS A 24 2.36 3.40 13.77
CA LYS A 24 3.63 2.76 13.39
C LYS A 24 4.30 3.45 12.20
N LEU A 25 3.52 4.07 11.31
CA LEU A 25 4.03 4.77 10.13
C LEU A 25 4.35 6.25 10.40
N SER A 26 3.92 6.82 11.53
CA SER A 26 4.15 8.22 11.88
C SER A 26 5.45 8.48 12.64
N TYR A 27 6.42 7.55 12.60
CA TYR A 27 7.70 7.71 13.28
C TYR A 27 8.45 8.98 12.83
N GLY A 28 8.94 9.79 13.77
CA GLY A 28 9.67 11.02 13.46
C GLY A 28 8.86 12.11 12.77
N LEU A 29 7.53 12.01 12.73
CA LEU A 29 6.63 13.10 12.36
C LEU A 29 6.24 13.89 13.61
N SER A 30 5.84 15.15 13.46
CA SER A 30 5.37 15.98 14.58
C SER A 30 4.11 15.38 15.21
N SER A 31 4.18 15.01 16.50
CA SER A 31 3.03 14.56 17.27
C SER A 31 1.97 15.64 17.46
N ASP A 32 2.40 16.91 17.41
CA ASP A 32 1.55 18.06 17.71
C ASP A 32 0.75 18.51 16.48
N HIS A 33 1.22 18.15 15.29
CA HIS A 33 0.62 18.59 14.02
C HIS A 33 0.16 17.45 13.11
N CYS A 34 0.69 16.23 13.28
CA CYS A 34 0.33 15.05 12.49
C CYS A 34 -0.21 13.94 13.38
N ASP A 35 -1.47 14.08 13.82
CA ASP A 35 -2.15 13.05 14.60
C ASP A 35 -2.69 11.90 13.69
N PRO A 36 -2.17 10.66 13.83
CA PRO A 36 -2.67 9.50 13.09
C PRO A 36 -4.05 9.03 13.56
N VAL A 37 -4.46 9.36 14.79
CA VAL A 37 -5.78 9.01 15.33
C VAL A 37 -6.88 9.75 14.57
N LEU A 38 -6.67 11.04 14.30
CA LEU A 38 -7.59 11.85 13.49
C LEU A 38 -7.78 11.28 12.08
N VAL A 39 -6.70 10.79 11.46
CA VAL A 39 -6.79 10.10 10.15
C VAL A 39 -7.62 8.82 10.29
N ALA A 40 -7.35 7.99 11.30
CA ALA A 40 -8.12 6.76 11.53
C ALA A 40 -9.61 7.02 11.71
N GLN A 41 -9.99 8.06 12.44
CA GLN A 41 -11.39 8.45 12.65
C GLN A 41 -12.08 8.76 11.32
N LYS A 42 -11.44 9.58 10.47
CA LYS A 42 -11.97 9.92 9.14
C LYS A 42 -12.07 8.70 8.21
N VAL A 43 -11.06 7.83 8.24
CA VAL A 43 -11.06 6.59 7.46
C VAL A 43 -12.23 5.71 7.85
N CYS A 44 -12.48 5.53 9.15
CA CYS A 44 -13.58 4.71 9.66
C CYS A 44 -14.96 5.17 9.19
N ALA A 45 -15.16 6.47 8.95
CA ALA A 45 -16.41 6.98 8.40
C ALA A 45 -16.62 6.58 6.93
N GLY A 46 -15.54 6.32 6.17
CA GLY A 46 -15.59 5.89 4.76
C GLY A 46 -15.59 4.37 4.55
N VAL A 47 -15.48 3.56 5.61
CA VAL A 47 -15.45 2.10 5.49
C VAL A 47 -16.84 1.54 5.19
N TYR A 48 -16.92 0.62 4.25
CA TYR A 48 -18.12 -0.16 3.94
C TYR A 48 -17.88 -1.67 4.12
N LYS A 49 -18.98 -2.44 4.21
CA LYS A 49 -18.91 -3.90 4.40
C LYS A 49 -18.22 -4.56 3.21
N GLY A 50 -17.16 -5.32 3.48
CA GLY A 50 -16.43 -6.07 2.46
C GLY A 50 -15.32 -5.31 1.76
N VAL A 51 -14.98 -4.10 2.22
CA VAL A 51 -13.80 -3.39 1.71
C VAL A 51 -12.54 -4.25 1.89
N THR A 52 -11.65 -4.26 0.89
CA THR A 52 -10.39 -4.99 1.01
C THR A 52 -9.38 -4.23 1.88
N THR A 53 -8.45 -4.94 2.50
CA THR A 53 -7.38 -4.29 3.28
C THR A 53 -6.44 -3.43 2.44
N SER A 54 -6.37 -3.65 1.12
CA SER A 54 -5.62 -2.78 0.20
C SER A 54 -6.37 -1.47 -0.06
N GLN A 55 -7.67 -1.55 -0.37
CA GLN A 55 -8.53 -0.37 -0.52
C GLN A 55 -8.63 0.46 0.78
N LEU A 56 -8.60 -0.20 1.93
CA LEU A 56 -8.56 0.48 3.22
C LEU A 56 -7.26 1.29 3.41
N ASP A 57 -6.12 0.74 2.99
CA ASP A 57 -4.83 1.45 3.04
C ASP A 57 -4.82 2.61 2.02
N GLU A 58 -5.41 2.44 0.83
CA GLU A 58 -5.60 3.50 -0.18
C GLU A 58 -6.45 4.66 0.37
N LEU A 59 -7.62 4.36 0.95
CA LEU A 59 -8.48 5.36 1.59
C LEU A 59 -7.75 6.10 2.72
N ALA A 60 -6.94 5.40 3.51
CA ALA A 60 -6.15 6.01 4.57
C ALA A 60 -5.07 6.95 4.03
N ALA A 61 -4.42 6.59 2.93
CA ALA A 61 -3.45 7.44 2.27
C ALA A 61 -4.10 8.69 1.67
N GLU A 62 -5.23 8.56 0.96
CA GLU A 62 -5.98 9.68 0.39
C GLU A 62 -6.47 10.63 1.49
N THR A 63 -6.99 10.07 2.59
CA THR A 63 -7.43 10.84 3.75
C THR A 63 -6.28 11.63 4.37
N ALA A 64 -5.11 11.01 4.54
CA ALA A 64 -3.92 11.70 5.04
C ALA A 64 -3.44 12.78 4.05
N ALA A 65 -3.43 12.49 2.75
CA ALA A 65 -3.02 13.44 1.72
C ALA A 65 -3.93 14.69 1.72
N ALA A 66 -5.24 14.52 1.87
CA ALA A 66 -6.18 15.64 1.99
C ALA A 66 -5.91 16.52 3.22
N MET A 67 -5.31 15.96 4.28
CA MET A 67 -4.94 16.68 5.50
C MET A 67 -3.60 17.44 5.39
N THR A 68 -2.91 17.34 4.25
CA THR A 68 -1.70 18.14 3.96
C THR A 68 -1.96 19.65 4.06
N ALA A 69 -3.18 20.10 3.79
CA ALA A 69 -3.60 21.48 3.97
C ALA A 69 -3.46 21.98 5.43
N ASN A 70 -3.48 21.06 6.41
CA ASN A 70 -3.28 21.39 7.82
C ASN A 70 -1.79 21.38 8.21
N HIS A 71 -1.02 20.38 7.75
CA HIS A 71 0.41 20.28 8.01
C HIS A 71 1.11 19.37 6.98
N PRO A 72 2.32 19.71 6.50
CA PRO A 72 3.04 18.93 5.48
C PRO A 72 3.39 17.49 5.91
N ASP A 73 3.59 17.23 7.20
CA ASP A 73 3.87 15.86 7.68
C ASP A 73 2.76 14.85 7.35
N TYR A 74 1.52 15.32 7.16
CA TYR A 74 0.45 14.45 6.67
C TYR A 74 0.71 13.91 5.25
N ALA A 75 1.42 14.66 4.40
CA ALA A 75 1.88 14.16 3.11
C ALA A 75 2.94 13.07 3.28
N CYS A 76 3.86 13.22 4.23
CA CYS A 76 4.83 12.17 4.56
C CYS A 76 4.14 10.92 5.10
N LEU A 77 3.14 11.07 5.98
CA LEU A 77 2.34 9.96 6.48
C LEU A 77 1.58 9.26 5.33
N ALA A 78 0.93 10.02 4.46
CA ALA A 78 0.23 9.50 3.29
C ALA A 78 1.16 8.67 2.40
N ALA A 79 2.33 9.22 2.03
CA ALA A 79 3.32 8.53 1.22
C ALA A 79 3.78 7.22 1.89
N ARG A 80 4.01 7.21 3.20
CA ARG A 80 4.38 6.01 3.95
C ARG A 80 3.28 4.95 3.97
N ILE A 81 2.01 5.35 4.05
CA ILE A 81 0.87 4.43 3.95
C ILE A 81 0.83 3.79 2.56
N VAL A 82 0.92 4.58 1.49
CA VAL A 82 0.93 4.08 0.10
C VAL A 82 2.08 3.12 -0.14
N VAL A 83 3.31 3.49 0.26
CA VAL A 83 4.49 2.63 0.08
C VAL A 83 4.36 1.34 0.90
N SER A 84 3.85 1.42 2.13
CA SER A 84 3.56 0.24 2.95
C SER A 84 2.53 -0.69 2.32
N ASN A 85 1.50 -0.15 1.66
CA ASN A 85 0.54 -0.92 0.87
C ASN A 85 1.22 -1.56 -0.35
N LEU A 86 1.99 -0.79 -1.11
CA LEU A 86 2.72 -1.26 -2.29
C LEU A 86 3.66 -2.43 -1.95
N HIS A 87 4.44 -2.33 -0.88
CA HIS A 87 5.33 -3.41 -0.43
C HIS A 87 4.59 -4.71 -0.06
N LYS A 88 3.30 -4.64 0.26
CA LYS A 88 2.47 -5.83 0.53
C LYS A 88 1.84 -6.44 -0.71
N ASN A 89 1.83 -5.69 -1.81
CA ASN A 89 1.28 -6.12 -3.10
C ASN A 89 2.39 -6.38 -4.14
N THR A 90 3.65 -6.31 -3.75
CA THR A 90 4.83 -6.52 -4.61
C THR A 90 5.72 -7.63 -4.07
N MET A 91 6.52 -8.24 -4.94
CA MET A 91 7.51 -9.24 -4.53
C MET A 91 8.69 -8.56 -3.83
N LYS A 92 9.24 -9.22 -2.80
CA LYS A 92 10.37 -8.67 -2.04
C LYS A 92 11.70 -8.85 -2.75
N SER A 93 11.84 -9.90 -3.55
CA SER A 93 13.08 -10.21 -4.24
C SER A 93 13.19 -9.43 -5.54
N PHE A 94 14.28 -8.70 -5.68
CA PHE A 94 14.62 -7.99 -6.91
C PHE A 94 14.73 -8.96 -8.09
N SER A 95 15.52 -10.04 -7.95
CA SER A 95 15.74 -11.00 -9.04
C SER A 95 14.46 -11.74 -9.43
N GLU A 96 13.59 -12.11 -8.48
CA GLU A 96 12.30 -12.73 -8.80
C GLU A 96 11.38 -11.78 -9.57
N THR A 97 11.35 -10.49 -9.19
CA THR A 97 10.59 -9.46 -9.90
C THR A 97 11.09 -9.32 -11.34
N ILE A 98 12.41 -9.25 -11.53
CA ILE A 98 13.03 -9.16 -12.85
C ILE A 98 12.73 -10.42 -13.69
N LYS A 99 12.74 -11.61 -13.08
CA LYS A 99 12.34 -12.86 -13.73
C LYS A 99 10.90 -12.83 -14.22
N MET A 100 9.98 -12.31 -13.41
CA MET A 100 8.58 -12.16 -13.80
C MET A 100 8.43 -11.19 -14.97
N MET A 101 9.12 -10.06 -14.92
CA MET A 101 9.10 -9.05 -15.98
C MET A 101 9.73 -9.55 -17.29
N TYR A 102 10.82 -10.31 -17.22
CA TYR A 102 11.46 -10.92 -18.38
C TYR A 102 10.60 -12.00 -19.03
N ASN A 103 9.89 -12.81 -18.23
CA ASN A 103 8.99 -13.84 -18.72
C ASN A 103 7.56 -13.31 -18.99
N HIS A 104 7.37 -11.99 -19.06
CA HIS A 104 6.06 -11.41 -19.32
C HIS A 104 5.49 -11.87 -20.66
N VAL A 105 4.22 -12.24 -20.64
CA VAL A 105 3.43 -12.62 -21.81
C VAL A 105 2.26 -11.65 -21.89
N ASN A 106 2.03 -11.11 -23.08
CA ASN A 106 0.92 -10.21 -23.29
C ASN A 106 -0.41 -10.97 -23.21
N GLU A 107 -1.27 -10.61 -22.25
CA GLU A 107 -2.53 -11.34 -21.97
C GLU A 107 -3.49 -11.40 -23.17
N ARG A 108 -3.46 -10.40 -24.06
CA ARG A 108 -4.37 -10.34 -25.23
C ARG A 108 -3.90 -11.19 -26.39
N SER A 109 -2.60 -11.22 -26.63
CA SER A 109 -2.01 -11.93 -27.79
C SER A 109 -1.45 -13.31 -27.44
N GLY A 110 -1.18 -13.59 -26.17
CA GLY A 110 -0.49 -14.80 -25.73
C GLY A 110 0.99 -14.87 -26.14
N LEU A 111 1.52 -13.81 -26.75
CA LEU A 111 2.90 -13.75 -27.22
C LEU A 111 3.84 -13.29 -26.11
N LYS A 112 5.06 -13.82 -26.13
CA LYS A 112 6.13 -13.37 -25.23
C LYS A 112 6.42 -11.89 -25.51
N ALA A 113 6.32 -11.07 -24.47
CA ALA A 113 6.54 -9.63 -24.52
C ALA A 113 7.44 -9.23 -23.33
N PRO A 114 8.73 -9.60 -23.35
CA PRO A 114 9.62 -9.36 -22.23
C PRO A 114 9.72 -7.85 -21.95
N LEU A 115 9.61 -7.47 -20.67
CA LEU A 115 9.73 -6.06 -20.24
C LEU A 115 11.18 -5.67 -19.89
N ILE A 116 12.10 -6.63 -19.93
CA ILE A 116 13.52 -6.49 -19.62
C ILE A 116 14.30 -7.07 -20.80
N ALA A 117 15.37 -6.38 -21.22
CA ALA A 117 16.24 -6.84 -22.29
C ALA A 117 17.07 -8.07 -21.86
N ASP A 118 17.41 -8.93 -22.83
CA ASP A 118 18.11 -10.21 -22.58
C ASP A 118 19.46 -9.99 -21.88
N ASP A 119 20.24 -9.00 -22.34
CA ASP A 119 21.55 -8.65 -21.78
C ASP A 119 21.46 -8.19 -20.32
N VAL A 120 20.47 -7.36 -19.99
CA VAL A 120 20.20 -6.91 -18.63
C VAL A 120 19.75 -8.08 -17.74
N TYR A 121 18.90 -8.96 -18.26
CA TYR A 121 18.43 -10.14 -17.54
C TYR A 121 19.59 -11.10 -17.19
N GLU A 122 20.48 -11.35 -18.14
CA GLU A 122 21.66 -12.18 -17.94
C GLU A 122 22.61 -11.61 -16.89
N ILE A 123 22.79 -10.29 -16.84
CA ILE A 123 23.62 -9.64 -15.80
C ILE A 123 23.01 -9.83 -14.41
N ILE A 124 21.68 -9.70 -14.28
CA ILE A 124 20.99 -9.79 -13.00
C ILE A 124 20.93 -11.24 -12.47
N MET A 125 20.94 -12.23 -13.36
CA MET A 125 20.81 -13.66 -13.01
C MET A 125 22.13 -14.41 -12.82
N LYS A 126 23.27 -13.77 -13.08
CA LYS A 126 24.60 -14.29 -12.76
C LYS A 126 24.87 -14.22 -11.26
#